data_AF-A0A4Z1R0C8-F1
#
_entry.id   AF-A0A4Z1R0C8-F1
#
_cell.length_a   1.000
_cell.length_b   1.000
_cell.length_c   1.000
_cell.angle_alpha   90.00
_cell.angle_beta   90.00
_cell.angle_gamma   90.00
#
_symmetry.space_group_name_H-M   'P 1'
#
loop_
_entity.id
_entity.type
_entity.pdbx_description
1 polymer ?
#
loop_
_entity_poly.entity_id
_entity_poly.type
_entity_poly.pdbx_seq_one_letter_code
_entity_poly.pdbx_strand_id
1 'polypeptide(L)'
;MPASIALTPVADGPVSLAAAFDYEPRSGTVAVRYRVDNTGDVAVAVFDRGNRHAVLTGRQRSGAVGEPTFVEDVPGDVTLRHIALPLPDPAPTLPPTPLAVQLQPGASLEGEFAYAPPTQDAPRRVRWCLGVMPFDAALFDSPEEGEGVTVWQASFDTASQQQQLCTAWFDVSTRRFEAGDD
;
A
#
# COMPACT_ATOMS: atom_id res chain seq x y z
N MET A 1 6.29 -9.08 -23.97
CA MET A 1 5.78 -9.70 -22.74
C MET A 1 6.60 -9.12 -21.60
N PRO A 2 6.03 -8.35 -20.66
CA PRO A 2 6.81 -7.88 -19.53
C PRO A 2 7.27 -9.09 -18.72
N ALA A 3 8.52 -9.09 -18.27
CA ALA A 3 9.08 -10.19 -17.50
C ALA A 3 8.21 -10.47 -16.27
N SER A 4 7.82 -11.73 -16.09
CA SER A 4 7.16 -12.20 -14.86
C SER A 4 8.13 -11.98 -13.71
N ILE A 5 7.86 -10.97 -12.88
CA ILE A 5 8.64 -10.76 -11.67
C ILE A 5 8.08 -11.73 -10.62
N ALA A 6 8.92 -12.61 -10.09
CA ALA A 6 8.53 -13.54 -9.05
C ALA A 6 8.21 -12.77 -7.76
N LEU A 7 6.98 -12.88 -7.28
CA LEU A 7 6.58 -12.30 -6.00
C LEU A 7 7.22 -13.08 -4.86
N THR A 8 7.80 -12.38 -3.89
CA THR A 8 8.38 -12.98 -2.68
C THR A 8 7.37 -12.84 -1.54
N PRO A 9 7.03 -13.90 -0.79
CA PRO A 9 6.23 -13.79 0.43
C PRO A 9 6.88 -12.84 1.45
N VAL A 10 6.07 -12.01 2.07
CA VAL A 10 6.50 -10.88 2.91
C VAL A 10 5.93 -10.99 4.32
N ALA A 11 4.72 -11.55 4.45
CA ALA A 11 4.07 -11.83 5.72
C ALA A 11 3.16 -13.04 5.52
N ASP A 12 3.14 -13.94 6.49
CA ASP A 12 2.30 -15.14 6.48
C ASP A 12 1.33 -15.10 7.67
N GLY A 13 0.05 -15.39 7.41
CA GLY A 13 -1.06 -15.24 8.34
C GLY A 13 -2.41 -15.35 7.60
N PRO A 14 -3.53 -14.89 8.18
CA PRO A 14 -4.83 -14.85 7.49
C PRO A 14 -4.83 -13.89 6.28
N VAL A 15 -3.81 -13.03 6.17
CA VAL A 15 -3.53 -12.21 5.00
C VAL A 15 -2.06 -12.42 4.65
N SER A 16 -1.79 -12.88 3.43
CA SER A 16 -0.42 -12.99 2.93
C SER A 16 -0.12 -11.91 1.91
N LEU A 17 1.05 -11.30 2.02
CA LEU A 17 1.56 -10.31 1.08
C LEU A 17 2.70 -10.92 0.29
N ALA A 18 2.69 -10.77 -1.03
CA ALA A 18 3.83 -11.09 -1.87
C ALA A 18 4.15 -9.89 -2.76
N ALA A 19 5.42 -9.51 -2.85
CA ALA A 19 5.82 -8.30 -3.58
C ALA A 19 7.09 -8.53 -4.40
N ALA A 20 7.27 -7.71 -5.43
CA ALA A 20 8.51 -7.63 -6.17
C ALA A 20 8.80 -6.20 -6.63
N PHE A 21 10.05 -5.80 -6.47
CA PHE A 21 10.51 -4.44 -6.68
C PHE A 21 11.48 -4.38 -7.85
N ASP A 22 11.46 -3.27 -8.57
CA ASP A 22 12.50 -2.87 -9.50
C ASP A 22 12.85 -1.40 -9.27
N TYR A 23 14.10 -1.03 -9.54
CA TYR A 23 14.60 0.33 -9.38
C TYR A 23 15.25 0.83 -10.67
N GLU A 24 14.76 1.97 -11.16
CA GLU A 24 15.32 2.69 -12.31
C GLU A 24 16.22 3.84 -11.83
N PRO A 25 17.56 3.72 -11.91
CA PRO A 25 18.48 4.72 -11.38
C PRO A 25 18.38 6.07 -12.06
N ARG A 26 17.94 6.14 -13.32
CA ARG A 26 17.87 7.43 -14.05
C ARG A 26 16.76 8.33 -13.55
N SER A 27 15.62 7.75 -13.17
CA SER A 27 14.47 8.49 -12.69
C SER A 27 14.30 8.42 -11.16
N GLY A 28 15.11 7.60 -10.48
CA GLY A 28 14.94 7.32 -9.05
C GLY A 28 13.64 6.58 -8.74
N THR A 29 13.02 5.95 -9.75
CA THR A 29 11.70 5.34 -9.61
C THR A 29 11.83 3.93 -9.07
N VAL A 30 11.07 3.64 -8.01
CA VAL A 30 10.80 2.30 -7.51
C VAL A 30 9.48 1.83 -8.11
N ALA A 31 9.52 0.75 -8.89
CA ALA A 31 8.34 0.05 -9.36
C ALA A 31 8.04 -1.13 -8.42
N VAL A 32 6.81 -1.23 -7.94
CA VAL A 32 6.35 -2.30 -7.05
C VAL A 32 5.18 -3.02 -7.70
N ARG A 33 5.28 -4.34 -7.77
CA ARG A 33 4.16 -5.24 -8.10
C ARG A 33 3.88 -6.12 -6.90
N TYR A 34 2.62 -6.36 -6.61
CA TYR A 34 2.24 -7.13 -5.45
C TYR A 34 0.96 -7.94 -5.65
N ARG A 35 0.81 -8.95 -4.80
CA ARG A 35 -0.42 -9.68 -4.58
C ARG A 35 -0.69 -9.77 -3.08
N VAL A 36 -1.93 -9.49 -2.70
CA VAL A 36 -2.47 -9.74 -1.37
C VAL A 36 -3.44 -10.90 -1.49
N ASP A 37 -3.25 -11.95 -0.69
CA ASP A 37 -4.17 -13.07 -0.63
C ASP A 37 -4.84 -13.10 0.75
N ASN A 38 -6.17 -13.17 0.79
CA ASN A 38 -6.92 -13.38 2.03
C ASN A 38 -7.15 -14.87 2.23
N THR A 39 -6.32 -15.50 3.06
CA THR A 39 -6.38 -16.93 3.39
C THR A 39 -7.23 -17.21 4.64
N GLY A 40 -7.70 -16.16 5.31
CA GLY A 40 -8.59 -16.23 6.46
C GLY A 40 -10.05 -16.50 6.10
N ASP A 41 -10.91 -16.42 7.11
CA ASP A 41 -12.35 -16.65 7.03
C ASP A 41 -13.20 -15.37 7.12
N VAL A 42 -12.56 -14.22 7.36
CA VAL A 42 -13.19 -12.90 7.42
C VAL A 42 -12.73 -12.02 6.26
N ALA A 43 -13.62 -11.13 5.79
CA ALA A 43 -13.23 -10.13 4.80
C ALA A 43 -12.20 -9.15 5.39
N VAL A 44 -11.33 -8.62 4.55
CA VAL A 44 -10.22 -7.74 4.93
C VAL A 44 -10.31 -6.44 4.15
N ALA A 45 -10.10 -5.31 4.82
CA ALA A 45 -9.89 -4.02 4.19
C ALA A 45 -8.41 -3.83 3.86
N VAL A 46 -8.09 -3.42 2.62
CA VAL A 46 -6.73 -3.17 2.12
C VAL A 46 -6.58 -1.69 1.75
N PHE A 47 -5.63 -0.99 2.38
CA PHE A 47 -5.47 0.47 2.29
C PHE A 47 -4.47 0.95 1.22
N ASP A 48 -4.59 0.45 -0.01
CA ASP A 48 -3.74 0.84 -1.15
C ASP A 48 -4.38 1.88 -2.10
N ARG A 49 -5.63 2.26 -1.86
CA ARG A 49 -6.41 3.17 -2.73
C ARG A 49 -6.26 4.65 -2.37
N GLY A 50 -5.31 5.00 -1.51
CA GLY A 50 -5.04 6.39 -1.16
C GLY A 50 -6.19 7.03 -0.40
N ASN A 51 -6.68 8.18 -0.86
CA ASN A 51 -7.70 8.95 -0.16
C ASN A 51 -8.73 9.61 -1.09
N ARG A 52 -9.92 9.86 -0.55
CA ARG A 52 -11.06 10.44 -1.28
C ARG A 52 -10.76 11.80 -1.87
N HIS A 53 -9.98 12.62 -1.17
CA HIS A 53 -9.62 13.95 -1.63
C HIS A 53 -8.75 13.92 -2.90
N ALA A 54 -7.84 12.95 -3.04
CA ALA A 54 -7.06 12.76 -4.27
C ALA A 54 -7.95 12.40 -5.47
N VAL A 55 -8.98 11.58 -5.25
CA VAL A 55 -9.96 11.23 -6.30
C VAL A 55 -10.80 12.44 -6.68
N LEU A 56 -11.33 13.19 -5.71
CA LEU A 56 -12.15 14.38 -5.96
C LEU A 56 -11.39 15.50 -6.66
N THR A 57 -10.08 15.60 -6.43
CA THR A 57 -9.21 16.60 -7.07
C THR A 57 -8.63 16.13 -8.41
N GLY A 58 -8.99 14.93 -8.88
CA GLY A 58 -8.50 14.35 -10.14
C GLY A 58 -7.03 13.94 -10.13
N ARG A 59 -6.38 13.93 -8.95
CA ARG A 59 -5.01 13.43 -8.78
C ARG A 59 -4.91 11.91 -8.85
N GLN A 60 -6.03 11.22 -8.64
CA GLN A 60 -6.14 9.77 -8.70
C GLN A 60 -7.46 9.36 -9.35
N ARG A 61 -7.46 8.26 -10.11
CA ARG A 61 -8.70 7.63 -10.60
C ARG A 61 -9.35 6.82 -9.47
N SER A 62 -10.69 6.78 -9.44
CA SER A 62 -11.42 5.92 -8.51
C SER A 62 -11.03 4.44 -8.74
N GLY A 63 -10.80 3.67 -7.67
CA GLY A 63 -10.36 2.26 -7.78
C GLY A 63 -8.88 2.02 -8.06
N ALA A 64 -8.14 3.02 -8.56
CA ALA A 64 -6.72 2.87 -8.83
C ALA A 64 -5.89 2.83 -7.53
N VAL A 65 -4.74 2.14 -7.58
CA VAL A 65 -3.72 2.22 -6.53
C VAL A 65 -3.30 3.68 -6.37
N GLY A 66 -3.35 4.20 -5.15
CA GLY A 66 -2.96 5.57 -4.85
C GLY A 66 -1.45 5.75 -4.84
N GLU A 67 -1.00 7.00 -4.84
CA GLU A 67 0.41 7.28 -4.56
C GLU A 67 0.73 6.90 -3.10
N PRO A 68 1.83 6.17 -2.84
CA PRO A 68 2.25 5.89 -1.48
C PRO A 68 2.75 7.18 -0.82
N THR A 69 2.68 7.23 0.51
CA THR A 69 3.53 8.16 1.27
C THR A 69 4.92 7.58 1.43
N PHE A 70 5.91 8.41 1.75
CA PHE A 70 7.27 7.96 2.01
C PHE A 70 7.81 8.53 3.32
N VAL A 71 8.72 7.79 3.93
CA VAL A 71 9.53 8.20 5.09
C VAL A 71 10.98 7.81 4.83
N GLU A 72 11.91 8.69 5.15
CA GLU A 72 13.35 8.46 5.12
C GLU A 72 13.92 8.83 6.50
N ASP A 73 13.91 7.87 7.43
CA ASP A 73 14.43 8.08 8.79
C ASP A 73 15.95 8.08 8.81
N VAL A 74 16.57 7.31 7.91
CA VAL A 74 18.01 7.23 7.68
C VAL A 74 18.26 7.52 6.20
N PRO A 75 19.22 8.39 5.85
CA PRO A 75 19.53 8.68 4.45
C PRO A 75 19.76 7.40 3.63
N GLY A 76 18.99 7.26 2.55
CA GLY A 76 19.00 6.10 1.66
C GLY A 76 18.13 4.92 2.09
N ASP A 77 17.56 4.90 3.29
CA ASP A 77 16.60 3.86 3.71
C ASP A 77 15.18 4.41 3.62
N VAL A 78 14.49 4.06 2.54
CA VAL A 78 13.16 4.61 2.20
C VAL A 78 12.06 3.62 2.53
N THR A 79 11.08 4.04 3.32
CA THR A 79 9.84 3.28 3.54
C THR A 79 8.69 3.91 2.79
N LEU A 80 8.12 3.18 1.83
CA LEU A 80 6.87 3.51 1.14
C LEU A 80 5.68 2.98 1.94
N ARG A 81 4.60 3.74 2.06
CA ARG A 81 3.45 3.38 2.89
C ARG A 81 2.13 3.62 2.18
N HIS A 82 1.37 2.54 2.04
CA HIS A 82 -0.05 2.54 1.70
C HIS A 82 -0.83 2.15 2.95
N ILE A 83 -1.26 3.14 3.71
CA ILE A 83 -1.92 2.94 5.01
C ILE A 83 -3.04 3.97 5.18
N ALA A 84 -3.98 3.68 6.08
CA ALA A 84 -4.87 4.72 6.60
C ALA A 84 -4.06 5.71 7.45
N LEU A 85 -4.14 7.00 7.13
CA LEU A 85 -3.50 8.04 7.93
C LEU A 85 -4.49 8.62 8.94
N PRO A 86 -4.04 9.02 10.14
CA PRO A 86 -4.89 9.70 11.09
C PRO A 86 -5.35 11.05 10.51
N LEU A 87 -6.46 11.57 11.05
CA LEU A 87 -6.92 12.91 10.72
C LEU A 87 -5.82 13.93 11.12
N PRO A 88 -5.37 14.80 10.20
CA PRO A 88 -4.40 15.84 10.55
C PRO A 88 -4.95 16.78 11.62
N ASP A 89 -4.06 17.30 12.47
CA ASP A 89 -4.39 18.34 13.46
C ASP A 89 -3.64 19.65 13.11
N PRO A 90 -4.34 20.75 12.77
CA PRO A 90 -5.80 20.89 12.72
C PRO A 90 -6.43 20.19 11.51
N ALA A 91 -7.69 19.76 11.68
CA ALA A 91 -8.44 19.10 10.61
C ALA A 91 -8.68 20.08 9.43
N PRO A 92 -8.34 19.69 8.18
CA PRO A 92 -8.60 20.52 7.03
C PRO A 92 -10.10 20.52 6.66
N THR A 93 -10.53 21.53 5.88
CA THR A 93 -11.92 21.64 5.41
C THR A 93 -12.39 20.42 4.62
N LEU A 94 -11.48 19.82 3.83
CA LEU A 94 -11.71 18.57 3.12
C LEU A 94 -10.67 17.55 3.60
N PRO A 95 -11.05 16.67 4.54
CA PRO A 95 -10.13 15.69 5.09
C PRO A 95 -9.75 14.64 4.03
N PRO A 96 -8.50 14.14 4.06
CA PRO A 96 -8.05 13.09 3.17
C PRO A 96 -8.56 11.73 3.65
N THR A 97 -9.88 11.52 3.59
CA THR A 97 -10.53 10.28 4.05
C THR A 97 -9.91 9.06 3.38
N PRO A 98 -9.36 8.08 4.13
CA PRO A 98 -8.72 6.91 3.55
C PRO A 98 -9.70 6.07 2.71
N LEU A 99 -9.17 5.44 1.67
CA LEU A 99 -9.90 4.51 0.82
C LEU A 99 -9.33 3.10 0.97
N ALA A 100 -10.22 2.10 1.00
CA ALA A 100 -9.85 0.70 1.10
C ALA A 100 -10.60 -0.18 0.11
N VAL A 101 -9.98 -1.27 -0.34
CA VAL A 101 -10.68 -2.36 -1.03
C VAL A 101 -11.14 -3.39 -0.02
N GLN A 102 -12.36 -3.89 -0.18
CA GLN A 102 -12.82 -5.07 0.55
C GLN A 102 -12.37 -6.34 -0.18
N LEU A 103 -11.53 -7.14 0.46
CA LEU A 103 -11.03 -8.42 -0.03
C LEU A 103 -11.73 -9.58 0.70
N GLN A 104 -12.55 -10.34 -0.03
CA GLN A 104 -13.30 -11.46 0.53
C GLN A 104 -12.40 -12.64 0.93
N PRO A 105 -12.84 -13.52 1.84
CA PRO A 105 -12.15 -14.79 2.13
C PRO A 105 -11.86 -15.59 0.85
N GLY A 106 -10.64 -16.08 0.69
CA GLY A 106 -10.19 -16.84 -0.46
C GLY A 106 -9.94 -16.02 -1.73
N ALA A 107 -10.11 -14.70 -1.69
CA ALA A 107 -9.84 -13.83 -2.82
C ALA A 107 -8.41 -13.28 -2.80
N SER A 108 -7.95 -12.84 -3.98
CA SER A 108 -6.66 -12.20 -4.19
C SER A 108 -6.84 -10.81 -4.78
N LEU A 109 -6.01 -9.87 -4.36
CA LEU A 109 -5.89 -8.53 -4.92
C LEU A 109 -4.50 -8.37 -5.52
N GLU A 110 -4.43 -8.04 -6.80
CA GLU A 110 -3.18 -7.69 -7.47
C GLU A 110 -3.13 -6.19 -7.74
N GLY A 111 -1.93 -5.63 -7.67
CA GLY A 111 -1.71 -4.24 -7.98
C GLY A 111 -0.27 -3.93 -8.36
N GLU A 112 -0.10 -2.76 -8.96
CA GLU A 112 1.21 -2.21 -9.25
C GLU A 112 1.19 -0.69 -9.07
N PHE A 113 2.34 -0.15 -8.68
CA PHE A 113 2.58 1.29 -8.65
C PHE A 113 4.05 1.60 -8.91
N ALA A 114 4.32 2.83 -9.31
CA ALA A 114 5.67 3.34 -9.47
C ALA A 114 5.76 4.69 -8.77
N TYR A 115 6.80 4.88 -7.96
CA TYR A 115 6.99 6.11 -7.19
C TYR A 115 8.47 6.50 -7.20
N ALA A 116 8.75 7.79 -7.38
CA ALA A 116 10.10 8.34 -7.24
C ALA A 116 10.15 9.11 -5.90
N PRO A 117 10.70 8.51 -4.84
CA PRO A 117 10.85 9.19 -3.56
C PRO A 117 11.67 10.47 -3.73
N PRO A 118 11.22 11.63 -3.24
CA PRO A 118 11.96 12.88 -3.35
C PRO A 118 13.07 12.95 -2.29
N THR A 119 14.01 12.00 -2.35
CA THR A 119 15.21 11.93 -1.49
C THR A 119 16.35 12.75 -2.10
N GLN A 120 17.31 13.17 -1.27
CA GLN A 120 18.50 13.88 -1.76
C GLN A 120 19.44 12.95 -2.54
N ASP A 121 19.60 11.73 -2.04
CA ASP A 121 20.44 10.68 -2.61
C ASP A 121 19.59 9.50 -3.10
N ALA A 122 20.17 8.67 -3.97
CA ALA A 122 19.53 7.43 -4.41
C ALA A 122 19.27 6.49 -3.21
N PRO A 123 18.10 5.84 -3.13
CA PRO A 123 17.84 4.87 -2.07
C PRO A 123 18.85 3.73 -2.11
N ARG A 124 19.42 3.41 -0.94
CA ARG A 124 20.21 2.21 -0.70
C ARG A 124 19.30 1.00 -0.52
N ARG A 125 18.24 1.17 0.29
CA ARG A 125 17.25 0.13 0.56
C ARG A 125 15.84 0.71 0.55
N VAL A 126 14.89 -0.08 0.09
CA VAL A 126 13.48 0.32 0.04
C VAL A 126 12.63 -0.72 0.73
N ARG A 127 11.69 -0.28 1.58
CA ARG A 127 10.67 -1.12 2.18
C ARG A 127 9.30 -0.60 1.77
N TRP A 128 8.32 -1.48 1.65
CA TRP A 128 6.93 -1.06 1.48
C TRP A 128 6.06 -1.65 2.58
N CYS A 129 5.19 -0.83 3.15
CA CYS A 129 4.21 -1.20 4.16
C CYS A 129 2.80 -0.97 3.64
N LEU A 130 1.96 -2.00 3.78
CA LEU A 130 0.56 -2.00 3.42
C LEU A 130 -0.31 -2.14 4.67
N GLY A 131 -1.25 -1.24 4.85
CA GLY A 131 -2.26 -1.27 5.89
C GLY A 131 -3.34 -2.30 5.55
N VAL A 132 -3.64 -3.17 6.49
CA VAL A 132 -4.75 -4.13 6.41
C VAL A 132 -5.49 -4.20 7.74
N MET A 133 -6.78 -4.52 7.70
CA MET A 133 -7.55 -4.84 8.91
C MET A 133 -8.76 -5.73 8.58
N PRO A 134 -9.34 -6.45 9.55
CA PRO A 134 -10.65 -7.05 9.35
C PRO A 134 -11.68 -6.01 8.89
N PHE A 135 -12.49 -6.36 7.90
CA PHE A 135 -13.54 -5.49 7.40
C PHE A 135 -14.75 -5.53 8.33
N ASP A 136 -15.05 -4.41 8.98
CA ASP A 136 -16.26 -4.19 9.76
C ASP A 136 -17.11 -3.12 9.08
N ALA A 137 -18.29 -3.49 8.57
CA ALA A 137 -19.19 -2.57 7.87
C ALA A 137 -19.60 -1.34 8.69
N ALA A 138 -19.42 -1.32 10.02
CA ALA A 138 -19.63 -0.13 10.85
C ALA A 138 -18.54 0.95 10.72
N LEU A 139 -17.33 0.57 10.26
CA LEU A 139 -16.16 1.45 10.14
C LEU A 139 -15.93 1.98 8.72
N PHE A 140 -16.72 1.47 7.76
CA PHE A 140 -16.62 1.77 6.33
C PHE A 140 -17.96 2.26 5.77
N ASP A 141 -17.91 3.22 4.86
CA ASP A 141 -19.10 3.80 4.26
C ASP A 141 -18.92 4.06 2.75
N SER A 142 -20.03 4.46 2.12
CA SER A 142 -20.07 5.00 0.76
C SER A 142 -19.36 4.12 -0.29
N PRO A 143 -19.76 2.84 -0.46
CA PRO A 143 -19.11 1.95 -1.42
C PRO A 143 -19.25 2.47 -2.86
N GLU A 144 -18.16 2.41 -3.61
CA GLU A 144 -18.09 2.80 -5.01
C GLU A 144 -17.33 1.74 -5.82
N GLU A 145 -17.87 1.34 -6.97
CA GLU A 145 -17.17 0.46 -7.90
C GLU A 145 -16.17 1.25 -8.73
N GLY A 146 -14.91 0.79 -8.79
CA GLY A 146 -13.85 1.43 -9.59
C GLY A 146 -12.75 0.43 -9.95
N GLU A 147 -12.27 0.46 -11.20
CA GLU A 147 -11.21 -0.45 -11.71
C GLU A 147 -11.46 -1.95 -11.39
N GLY A 148 -12.73 -2.38 -11.32
CA GLY A 148 -13.11 -3.77 -11.04
C GLY A 148 -13.03 -4.18 -9.56
N VAL A 149 -12.90 -3.22 -8.64
CA VAL A 149 -12.96 -3.45 -7.19
C VAL A 149 -14.00 -2.55 -6.52
N THR A 150 -14.59 -3.02 -5.42
CA THR A 150 -15.41 -2.18 -4.54
C THR A 150 -14.49 -1.41 -3.58
N VAL A 151 -14.50 -0.09 -3.71
CA VAL A 151 -13.76 0.84 -2.85
C VAL A 151 -14.68 1.41 -1.79
N TRP A 152 -14.20 1.42 -0.55
CA TRP A 152 -14.89 1.93 0.61
C TRP A 152 -14.15 3.13 1.18
N GLN A 153 -14.90 4.10 1.70
CA GLN A 153 -14.34 5.14 2.56
C GLN A 153 -14.20 4.58 3.97
N ALA A 154 -13.06 4.84 4.60
CA ALA A 154 -12.78 4.39 5.96
C ALA A 154 -12.79 5.59 6.91
N SER A 155 -13.35 5.38 8.11
CA SER A 155 -13.23 6.37 9.18
C SER A 155 -11.77 6.55 9.62
N PHE A 156 -11.43 7.71 10.20
CA PHE A 156 -10.07 7.97 10.69
C PHE A 156 -9.68 7.11 11.91
N ASP A 157 -10.67 6.53 12.60
CA ASP A 157 -10.45 5.59 13.71
C ASP A 157 -9.82 4.26 13.22
N THR A 158 -9.88 3.96 11.92
CA THR A 158 -9.22 2.80 11.32
C THR A 158 -7.69 2.90 11.33
N ALA A 159 -7.14 4.12 11.33
CA ALA A 159 -5.69 4.33 11.24
C ALA A 159 -4.91 3.72 12.42
N SER A 160 -5.51 3.69 13.62
CA SER A 160 -4.94 3.07 14.82
C SER A 160 -5.23 1.57 14.94
N GLN A 161 -6.22 1.06 14.20
CA GLN A 161 -6.67 -0.33 14.26
C GLN A 161 -6.05 -1.21 13.16
N GLN A 162 -5.52 -0.59 12.10
CA GLN A 162 -4.85 -1.33 11.03
C GLN A 162 -3.57 -2.01 11.51
N GLN A 163 -3.31 -3.20 10.97
CA GLN A 163 -2.01 -3.82 10.97
C GLN A 163 -1.22 -3.35 9.74
N GLN A 164 0.10 -3.18 9.87
CA GLN A 164 0.97 -2.94 8.73
C GLN A 164 1.71 -4.22 8.34
N LEU A 165 1.47 -4.71 7.12
CA LEU A 165 2.26 -5.75 6.48
C LEU A 165 3.39 -5.09 5.73
N CYS A 166 4.62 -5.31 6.15
CA CYS A 166 5.77 -4.64 5.56
C CYS A 166 6.76 -5.64 4.97
N THR A 167 7.23 -5.37 3.75
CA THR A 167 8.29 -6.15 3.09
C THR A 167 9.54 -6.25 3.95
N ALA A 168 10.39 -7.24 3.74
CA ALA A 168 11.78 -7.08 4.12
C ALA A 168 12.38 -5.87 3.36
N TRP A 169 13.55 -5.39 3.79
CA TRP A 169 14.25 -4.35 3.05
C TRP A 169 14.70 -4.89 1.69
N PHE A 170 14.35 -4.20 0.61
CA PHE A 170 14.87 -4.46 -0.72
C PHE A 170 16.16 -3.67 -0.92
N ASP A 171 17.29 -4.37 -1.05
CA ASP A 171 18.57 -3.75 -1.36
C ASP A 171 18.62 -3.40 -2.85
N VAL A 172 18.75 -2.10 -3.13
CA VAL A 172 18.68 -1.54 -4.49
C VAL A 172 19.87 -1.96 -5.34
N SER A 173 21.03 -2.17 -4.71
CA SER A 173 22.27 -2.53 -5.40
C SER A 173 22.28 -3.99 -5.85
N THR A 174 21.78 -4.88 -5.00
CA THR A 174 21.74 -6.33 -5.25
C THR A 174 20.43 -6.78 -5.89
N ARG A 175 19.41 -5.89 -5.90
CA ARG A 175 18.05 -6.12 -6.40
C ARG A 175 17.39 -7.33 -5.75
N ARG A 176 17.51 -7.44 -4.44
CA ARG A 176 16.97 -8.55 -3.66
C ARG A 176 16.40 -8.05 -2.33
N PHE A 177 15.39 -8.74 -1.85
CA PHE A 177 14.97 -8.61 -0.46
C PHE A 177 16.04 -9.21 0.46
N GLU A 178 16.36 -8.50 1.54
CA GLU A 178 17.10 -9.04 2.67
C GLU A 178 16.29 -10.20 3.29
N ALA A 179 16.99 -11.19 3.84
CA ALA A 179 16.30 -12.19 4.65
C ALA A 179 15.67 -11.48 5.85
N GLY A 180 14.36 -11.65 6.06
CA GLY A 180 13.69 -11.09 7.23
C GLY A 180 14.34 -11.65 8.50
N ASP A 181 14.67 -10.78 9.44
CA ASP A 181 14.88 -11.20 10.83
C ASP A 181 13.50 -11.56 11.39
N ASP A 182 13.25 -12.86 11.61
CA ASP A 182 12.10 -13.41 12.35
C ASP A 182 12.13 -13.00 13.83
#